data_AF-A0AAD1AC07-F1
#
_entry.id   AF-A0AAD1AC07-F1
#
_cell.length_a   1.000
_cell.length_b   1.000
_cell.length_c   1.000
_cell.angle_alpha   90.00
_cell.angle_beta   90.00
_cell.angle_gamma   90.00
#
_symmetry.space_group_name_H-M   'P 1'
#
loop_
_entity.id
_entity.type
_entity.pdbx_description
1 polymer ?
#
loop_
_entity_poly.entity_id
_entity_poly.type
_entity_poly.pdbx_seq_one_letter_code
_entity_poly.pdbx_strand_id
1 'polypeptide(L)'
;MRFAASVCGLFIPAEFAEFWKIQNGLEHDGNVFYHVDAELSDDINPLDVSTNNAVIASNIIWHEVEEQRRYTFLGDGNIDWFVYDIEREKYLILDKPSAEEMEMFDTFDEFFSAILTRWVDQR
;
A
#
# COMPACT_ATOMS: atom_id res chain seq x y z
N MET A 1 18.58 8.05 -6.49
CA MET A 1 18.32 7.95 -5.04
C MET A 1 17.33 6.82 -4.85
N ARG A 2 17.70 5.74 -4.14
CA ARG A 2 16.79 4.65 -3.78
C ARG A 2 16.47 4.81 -2.30
N PHE A 3 15.33 5.39 -1.96
CA PHE A 3 14.74 5.18 -0.64
C PHE A 3 13.91 3.90 -0.75
N ALA A 4 14.60 2.75 -0.69
CA ALA A 4 13.97 1.48 -0.37
C ALA A 4 14.33 1.19 1.09
N ALA A 5 13.68 1.90 2.02
CA ALA A 5 13.82 1.57 3.43
C ALA A 5 13.04 0.27 3.66
N SER A 6 13.77 -0.83 3.89
CA SER A 6 13.19 -2.05 4.44
C SER A 6 12.83 -1.75 5.89
N VAL A 7 11.57 -1.39 6.14
CA VAL A 7 11.07 -1.36 7.52
C VAL A 7 10.53 -2.75 7.81
N CYS A 8 11.11 -3.46 8.77
CA CYS A 8 10.77 -4.85 9.07
C CYS A 8 10.89 -5.82 7.86
N GLY A 9 11.73 -5.52 6.86
CA GLY A 9 11.87 -6.32 5.64
C GLY A 9 10.89 -5.98 4.51
N LEU A 10 9.99 -5.00 4.71
CA LEU A 10 9.03 -4.56 3.70
C LEU A 10 9.66 -3.56 2.73
N PHE A 11 9.57 -3.82 1.43
CA PHE A 11 9.98 -2.86 0.41
C PHE A 11 8.94 -1.75 0.27
N ILE A 12 9.33 -0.49 0.44
CA ILE A 12 8.44 0.66 0.18
C ILE A 12 8.89 1.37 -1.11
N PRO A 13 7.99 1.55 -2.11
CA PRO A 13 8.28 2.34 -3.30
C PRO A 13 8.57 3.81 -2.95
N ALA A 14 9.58 4.40 -3.60
CA ALA A 14 10.04 5.75 -3.26
C ALA A 14 8.95 6.81 -3.49
N GLU A 15 8.16 6.66 -4.55
CA GLU A 15 7.06 7.56 -4.89
C GLU A 15 5.97 7.56 -3.82
N PHE A 16 5.63 6.38 -3.28
CA PHE A 16 4.69 6.26 -2.17
C PHE A 16 5.25 6.88 -0.89
N ALA A 17 6.56 6.74 -0.65
CA ALA A 17 7.21 7.42 0.47
C ALA A 17 7.22 8.95 0.34
N GLU A 18 7.35 9.49 -0.88
CA GLU A 18 7.21 10.92 -1.12
C GLU A 18 5.76 11.40 -0.90
N PHE A 19 4.75 10.60 -1.28
CA PHE A 19 3.35 10.90 -1.00
C PHE A 19 3.11 11.12 0.51
N TRP A 20 3.64 10.26 1.38
CA TRP A 20 3.47 10.40 2.83
C TRP A 20 4.04 11.69 3.43
N LYS A 21 5.08 12.26 2.81
CA LYS A 21 5.62 13.56 3.25
C LYS A 21 4.64 14.71 3.01
N ILE A 22 3.72 14.54 2.08
CA ILE A 22 2.67 15.50 1.73
C ILE A 22 1.41 15.18 2.54
N GLN A 23 1.00 13.91 2.55
CA GLN A 23 -0.23 13.43 3.17
C GLN A 23 0.00 12.01 3.73
N ASN A 24 0.06 11.87 5.05
CA ASN A 24 0.29 10.58 5.70
C ASN A 24 -1.00 9.75 5.77
N GLY A 25 -1.23 8.95 4.74
CA GLY A 25 -2.44 8.15 4.57
C GLY A 25 -3.64 8.97 4.09
N LEU A 26 -4.62 8.30 3.51
CA LEU A 26 -5.81 8.91 2.95
C LEU A 26 -6.98 7.94 3.05
N GLU A 27 -8.13 8.39 3.53
CA GLU A 27 -9.33 7.55 3.66
C GLU A 27 -10.55 8.27 3.07
N HIS A 28 -11.31 7.56 2.24
CA HIS A 28 -12.58 8.02 1.66
C HIS A 28 -13.51 6.86 1.34
N ASP A 29 -14.71 6.85 1.92
CA ASP A 29 -15.78 5.86 1.66
C ASP A 29 -15.32 4.39 1.72
N GLY A 30 -14.51 4.07 2.74
CA GLY A 30 -13.97 2.72 2.96
C GLY A 30 -12.80 2.35 2.05
N ASN A 31 -12.30 3.29 1.25
CA ASN A 31 -11.04 3.16 0.53
C ASN A 31 -9.93 3.87 1.29
N VAL A 32 -8.79 3.20 1.40
CA VAL A 32 -7.68 3.60 2.26
C VAL A 32 -6.39 3.53 1.47
N PHE A 33 -5.61 4.60 1.48
CA PHE A 33 -4.15 4.53 1.35
C PHE A 33 -3.57 4.52 2.75
N TYR A 34 -2.75 3.51 3.05
CA TYR A 34 -2.22 3.31 4.38
C TYR A 34 -1.31 4.46 4.79
N HIS A 35 -1.35 4.79 6.08
CA HIS A 35 -0.42 5.72 6.70
C HIS A 35 0.83 4.99 7.20
N VAL A 36 1.87 5.76 7.50
CA VAL A 36 3.05 5.32 8.24
C VAL A 36 2.91 5.77 9.67
N ASP A 37 3.11 4.86 10.61
CA ASP A 37 3.24 5.25 12.01
C ASP A 37 4.51 6.09 12.20
N ALA A 38 4.37 7.30 12.75
CA ALA A 38 5.47 8.25 12.87
C ALA A 38 6.63 7.78 13.79
N GLU A 39 6.45 6.68 14.53
CA GLU A 39 7.43 6.13 15.47
C GLU A 39 8.29 4.99 14.89
N LEU A 40 8.44 4.92 13.56
CA LEU A 40 9.35 3.93 12.96
C LEU A 40 10.78 4.15 13.44
N SER A 41 11.22 3.33 14.38
CA SER A 41 12.62 3.13 14.76
C SER A 41 13.10 1.79 14.24
N ASP A 42 14.41 1.56 14.19
CA ASP A 42 14.96 0.26 13.74
C ASP A 42 14.56 -0.91 14.69
N ASP A 43 14.00 -0.61 15.88
CA ASP A 43 13.60 -1.56 16.93
C ASP A 43 12.07 -1.73 17.07
N ILE A 44 11.29 -1.56 15.98
CA ILE A 44 9.83 -1.76 16.03
C ILE A 44 9.49 -3.20 16.44
N ASN A 45 8.75 -3.31 17.53
CA ASN A 45 8.00 -4.52 17.84
C ASN A 45 6.70 -4.50 17.01
N PRO A 46 6.43 -5.53 16.18
CA PRO A 46 5.20 -5.61 15.37
C PRO A 46 3.89 -5.48 16.16
N LEU A 47 3.91 -5.75 17.47
CA LEU A 47 2.77 -5.61 18.37
C LEU A 47 2.50 -4.16 18.80
N ASP A 48 3.45 -3.25 18.61
CA ASP A 48 3.38 -1.84 18.99
C ASP A 48 3.02 -0.93 17.80
N VAL A 49 2.83 -1.51 16.60
CA VAL A 49 2.38 -0.81 15.39
C VAL A 49 0.87 -0.53 15.52
N SER A 50 0.43 0.68 15.16
CA SER A 50 -1.00 1.01 15.11
C SER A 50 -1.69 0.06 14.13
N THR A 51 -2.67 -0.71 14.59
CA THR A 51 -3.30 -1.75 13.76
C THR A 51 -4.27 -1.18 12.73
N ASN A 52 -4.65 0.10 12.84
CA ASN A 52 -5.66 0.69 11.97
C ASN A 52 -4.98 1.37 10.79
N ASN A 53 -5.12 0.79 9.59
CA ASN A 53 -4.72 1.40 8.32
C ASN A 53 -3.23 1.78 8.21
N ALA A 54 -2.35 1.14 9.00
CA ALA A 54 -0.91 1.36 8.95
C ALA A 54 -0.23 0.40 7.96
N VAL A 55 0.70 0.90 7.16
CA VAL A 55 1.33 0.14 6.07
C VAL A 55 2.01 -1.13 6.57
N ILE A 56 2.72 -1.09 7.71
CA ILE A 56 3.43 -2.25 8.25
C ILE A 56 2.46 -3.30 8.78
N ALA A 57 1.51 -2.89 9.63
CA ALA A 57 0.53 -3.81 10.20
C ALA A 57 -0.30 -4.49 9.12
N SER A 58 -0.77 -3.73 8.11
CA SER A 58 -1.54 -4.27 6.99
C SER A 58 -0.72 -5.27 6.18
N ASN A 59 0.54 -4.95 5.84
CA ASN A 59 1.38 -5.88 5.08
C ASN A 59 1.69 -7.17 5.85
N ILE A 60 1.89 -7.11 7.18
CA ILE A 60 2.06 -8.31 8.00
C ILE A 60 0.85 -9.25 7.85
N ILE A 61 -0.36 -8.69 7.92
CA ILE A 61 -1.61 -9.45 7.76
C ILE A 61 -1.71 -10.05 6.35
N TRP A 62 -1.51 -9.24 5.30
CA TRP A 62 -1.65 -9.72 3.93
C TRP A 62 -0.57 -10.74 3.53
N HIS A 63 0.62 -10.67 4.15
CA HIS A 63 1.73 -11.60 3.95
C HIS A 63 1.61 -12.92 4.75
N GLU A 64 0.54 -13.11 5.52
CA GLU A 64 0.18 -14.42 6.08
C GLU A 64 -0.06 -15.45 4.97
N VAL A 65 -0.52 -14.99 3.80
CA VAL A 65 -0.65 -15.81 2.61
C VAL A 65 0.61 -15.63 1.74
N GLU A 66 1.24 -16.76 1.37
CA GLU A 66 2.61 -16.78 0.86
C GLU A 66 2.75 -16.10 -0.51
N GLU A 67 1.76 -16.29 -1.40
CA GLU A 67 1.72 -15.72 -2.74
C GLU A 67 1.66 -14.18 -2.72
N GLN A 68 1.14 -13.57 -1.65
CA GLN A 68 0.97 -12.14 -1.49
C GLN A 68 2.27 -11.45 -1.06
N ARG A 69 3.30 -12.19 -0.62
CA ARG A 69 4.58 -11.63 -0.18
C ARG A 69 5.37 -10.93 -1.29
N ARG A 70 5.03 -11.17 -2.56
CA ARG A 70 5.58 -10.43 -3.70
C ARG A 70 5.09 -8.98 -3.79
N TYR A 71 4.05 -8.65 -3.04
CA TYR A 71 3.40 -7.35 -3.08
C TYR A 71 3.71 -6.52 -1.85
N THR A 72 3.91 -5.21 -2.05
CA THR A 72 3.75 -4.22 -1.00
C THR A 72 2.34 -3.66 -1.11
N PHE A 73 1.52 -3.91 -0.09
CA PHE A 73 0.18 -3.35 0.00
C PHE A 73 0.28 -1.88 0.44
N LEU A 74 -0.20 -0.99 -0.41
CA LEU A 74 -0.18 0.47 -0.22
C LEU A 74 -1.53 0.98 0.31
N GLY A 75 -2.56 0.16 0.18
CA GLY A 75 -3.91 0.48 0.60
C GLY A 75 -4.89 -0.63 0.25
N ASP A 76 -6.14 -0.44 0.60
CA ASP A 76 -7.24 -1.32 0.23
C ASP A 76 -8.57 -0.58 0.17
N GLY A 77 -9.48 -1.10 -0.65
CA GLY A 77 -10.87 -0.71 -0.70
C GLY A 77 -11.78 -1.81 -0.17
N ASN A 78 -13.08 -1.62 -0.38
CA ASN A 78 -14.10 -2.60 0.00
C ASN A 78 -13.91 -3.95 -0.71
N ILE A 79 -13.51 -3.91 -1.99
CA ILE A 79 -13.37 -5.10 -2.86
C ILE A 79 -12.01 -5.19 -3.56
N ASP A 80 -11.11 -4.22 -3.35
CA ASP A 80 -9.86 -4.11 -4.10
C ASP A 80 -8.65 -4.00 -3.15
N TRP A 81 -7.48 -4.46 -3.59
CA TRP A 81 -6.20 -4.11 -3.00
C TRP A 81 -5.40 -3.17 -3.91
N PHE A 82 -4.73 -2.21 -3.30
CA PHE A 82 -3.83 -1.26 -3.97
C PHE A 82 -2.41 -1.69 -3.64
N VAL A 83 -1.68 -2.25 -4.61
CA VAL A 83 -0.38 -2.88 -4.36
C VAL A 83 0.72 -2.38 -5.28
N TYR A 84 1.96 -2.59 -4.86
CA TYR A 84 3.14 -2.56 -5.70
C TYR A 84 3.72 -3.97 -5.83
N ASP A 85 3.88 -4.45 -7.06
CA ASP A 85 4.57 -5.70 -7.37
C ASP A 85 6.08 -5.47 -7.39
N ILE A 86 6.77 -6.07 -6.41
CA ILE A 86 8.20 -5.88 -6.19
C ILE A 86 9.02 -6.51 -7.32
N GLU A 87 8.56 -7.63 -7.89
CA GLU A 87 9.28 -8.34 -8.93
C GLU A 87 9.12 -7.67 -10.30
N ARG A 88 7.91 -7.18 -10.59
CA ARG A 88 7.60 -6.54 -11.88
C ARG A 88 7.91 -5.04 -11.90
N GLU A 89 8.12 -4.45 -10.72
CA GLU A 89 8.24 -3.00 -10.52
C GLU A 89 7.04 -2.25 -11.11
N LYS A 90 5.83 -2.70 -10.75
CA LYS A 90 4.54 -2.15 -11.24
C LYS A 90 3.57 -1.88 -10.10
N TYR A 91 2.72 -0.88 -10.28
CA TYR A 91 1.57 -0.65 -9.41
C TYR A 91 0.36 -1.40 -9.95
N LEU A 92 -0.38 -2.08 -9.10
CA LEU A 92 -1.52 -2.90 -9.49
C LEU A 92 -2.75 -2.62 -8.62
N ILE A 93 -3.91 -2.78 -9.22
CA ILE A 93 -5.17 -2.95 -8.49
C ILE A 93 -5.57 -4.41 -8.63
N LEU A 94 -5.76 -5.07 -7.49
CA LEU A 94 -6.16 -6.48 -7.44
C LEU A 94 -7.57 -6.62 -6.89
N ASP A 95 -8.32 -7.59 -7.38
CA ASP A 95 -9.55 -8.03 -6.72
C ASP A 95 -9.19 -8.70 -5.37
N LYS A 96 -9.72 -8.19 -4.27
CA LYS A 96 -9.36 -8.61 -2.91
C LYS A 96 -9.75 -10.07 -2.59
N PRO A 97 -10.91 -10.58 -3.04
CA PRO A 97 -11.25 -12.00 -2.87
C PRO A 97 -10.34 -12.98 -3.63
N SER A 98 -9.92 -12.65 -4.85
CA SER A 98 -9.25 -13.60 -5.75
C SER A 98 -7.77 -13.32 -6.00
N ALA A 99 -7.28 -12.14 -5.61
CA ALA A 99 -5.98 -11.58 -6.01
C ALA A 99 -5.78 -11.46 -7.53
N GLU A 100 -6.87 -11.45 -8.31
CA GLU A 100 -6.80 -11.26 -9.77
C GLU A 100 -6.35 -9.84 -10.11
N GLU A 101 -5.41 -9.71 -11.05
CA GLU A 101 -4.96 -8.42 -11.57
C GLU A 101 -6.09 -7.75 -12.36
N MET A 102 -6.63 -6.65 -11.84
CA MET A 102 -7.64 -5.86 -12.53
C MET A 102 -6.96 -4.86 -13.47
N GLU A 103 -5.96 -4.14 -12.95
CA GLU A 103 -5.23 -3.10 -13.68
C GLU A 103 -3.77 -3.00 -13.25
N MET A 104 -2.97 -2.41 -14.15
CA MET A 104 -1.53 -2.24 -14.01
C MET A 104 -1.09 -0.87 -14.49
N PHE A 105 -0.16 -0.28 -13.76
CA PHE A 105 0.36 1.06 -14.02
C PHE A 105 1.90 1.06 -13.90
N ASP A 106 2.53 1.87 -14.74
CA ASP A 106 3.99 2.02 -14.76
C ASP A 106 4.46 3.00 -13.68
N THR A 107 3.60 3.92 -13.26
CA THR A 107 3.95 4.99 -12.34
C THR A 107 2.94 5.12 -11.19
N PHE A 108 3.42 5.65 -10.06
CA PHE A 108 2.55 5.94 -8.91
C PHE A 108 1.48 6.98 -9.26
N ASP A 109 1.81 7.99 -10.05
CA ASP A 109 0.87 9.07 -10.41
C ASP A 109 -0.32 8.55 -11.23
N GLU A 110 -0.09 7.65 -12.21
CA GLU A 110 -1.15 7.02 -12.99
C GLU A 110 -2.05 6.16 -12.10
N PHE A 111 -1.44 5.33 -11.25
CA PHE A 111 -2.12 4.47 -10.29
C PHE A 111 -2.98 5.26 -9.30
N PHE A 112 -2.39 6.27 -8.67
CA PHE A 112 -3.05 7.11 -7.68
C PHE A 112 -4.18 7.92 -8.32
N SER A 113 -3.96 8.47 -9.51
CA SER A 113 -4.99 9.20 -10.25
C SER A 113 -6.17 8.31 -10.64
N ALA A 114 -5.92 7.08 -11.08
CA ALA A 114 -6.97 6.12 -11.40
C ALA A 114 -7.84 5.80 -10.18
N ILE A 115 -7.22 5.57 -9.02
CA ILE A 115 -7.91 5.30 -7.76
C ILE A 115 -8.73 6.52 -7.32
N LEU A 116 -8.12 7.72 -7.28
CA LEU A 116 -8.83 8.94 -6.88
C LEU A 116 -10.00 9.29 -7.81
N THR A 117 -9.85 9.06 -9.12
CA THR A 117 -10.94 9.30 -10.08
C THR A 117 -12.13 8.40 -9.75
N ARG A 118 -11.90 7.13 -9.45
CA ARG A 118 -12.96 6.20 -9.02
C ARG A 118 -13.65 6.63 -7.74
N TRP A 119 -12.88 7.11 -6.77
CA TRP A 119 -13.43 7.55 -5.49
C TRP A 119 -14.38 8.75 -5.67
N VAL A 120 -14.05 9.66 -6.59
CA VAL A 120 -14.87 10.84 -6.86
C VAL A 120 -16.08 10.51 -7.75
N ASP A 121 -15.95 9.57 -8.68
CA ASP A 121 -16.99 9.18 -9.63
C ASP A 121 -18.07 8.25 -9.03
N GLN A 122 -17.88 7.72 -7.82
CA GLN A 122 -18.88 6.91 -7.10
C GLN A 122 -20.07 7.72 -6.51
N ARG A 123 -20.30 8.94 -7.02
CA ARG A 123 -21.36 9.85 -6.58
C ARG A 123 -22.72 9.64 -7.25
#